data_AF-A0A7W2RYY9-F1
#
_entry.id   AF-A0A7W2RYY9-F1
#
_cell.length_a   1.000
_cell.length_b   1.000
_cell.length_c   1.000
_cell.angle_alpha   90.00
_cell.angle_beta   90.00
_cell.angle_gamma   90.00
#
_symmetry.space_group_name_H-M   'P 1'
#
loop_
_entity.id
_entity.type
_entity.pdbx_description
1 polymer ?
#
loop_
_entity_poly.entity_id
_entity_poly.type
_entity_poly.pdbx_seq_one_letter_code
_entity_poly.pdbx_strand_id
1 'polypeptide(L)'
;MLKNTENNKDQNIANKEKELQGTVSFRKGFNYSFTEGEHSVYLNCSAVNGKERLYVDDALVSKKWSFRRKSIHQFSMDDDLYEVELHVVNMLTGETHCTLIKNGVHVKTLKKALKKSRQLNKDILWWFIPSCFVVGALCGFLAVNVFFMLFGE
;
A
#
# COMPACT_ATOMS: atom_id res chain seq x y z
N MET A 1 -25.30 1.13 38.45
CA MET A 1 -24.27 2.03 37.87
C MET A 1 -23.28 1.32 36.92
N LEU A 2 -23.60 0.13 36.37
CA LEU A 2 -22.66 -0.68 35.58
C LEU A 2 -22.90 -0.67 34.04
N LYS A 3 -24.00 -0.09 33.56
CA LYS A 3 -24.35 -0.10 32.11
C LYS A 3 -23.58 0.88 31.22
N ASN A 4 -22.72 1.74 31.79
CA ASN A 4 -22.08 2.83 31.04
C ASN A 4 -20.65 2.53 30.55
N THR A 5 -20.06 1.41 30.97
CA THR A 5 -18.65 1.06 30.63
C THR A 5 -18.56 0.15 29.40
N GLU A 6 -19.54 -0.73 29.18
CA GLU A 6 -19.58 -1.62 28.00
C GLU A 6 -19.84 -0.84 26.71
N ASN A 7 -20.83 0.06 26.71
CA ASN A 7 -21.13 0.93 25.57
C ASN A 7 -19.94 1.79 25.11
N ASN A 8 -19.01 2.13 26.02
CA ASN A 8 -17.86 2.97 25.68
C ASN A 8 -16.71 2.14 25.05
N LYS A 9 -16.61 0.84 25.36
CA LYS A 9 -15.66 -0.07 24.69
C LYS A 9 -16.11 -0.36 23.26
N ASP A 10 -17.39 -0.61 23.04
CA ASP A 10 -17.92 -0.96 21.71
C ASP A 10 -17.88 0.23 20.75
N GLN A 11 -18.14 1.45 21.24
CA GLN A 11 -18.00 2.68 20.46
C GLN A 11 -16.52 2.99 20.13
N ASN A 12 -15.59 2.66 21.03
CA ASN A 12 -14.15 2.80 20.76
C ASN A 12 -13.64 1.74 19.78
N ILE A 13 -14.16 0.51 19.81
CA ILE A 13 -13.80 -0.55 18.86
C ILE A 13 -14.39 -0.25 17.48
N ALA A 14 -15.67 0.16 17.40
CA ALA A 14 -16.31 0.56 16.15
C ALA A 14 -15.68 1.82 15.53
N ASN A 15 -15.22 2.79 16.34
CA ASN A 15 -14.46 3.94 15.84
C ASN A 15 -13.03 3.55 15.43
N LYS A 16 -12.39 2.59 16.11
CA LYS A 16 -11.07 2.06 15.72
C LYS A 16 -11.14 1.24 14.43
N GLU A 17 -12.21 0.50 14.20
CA GLU A 17 -12.50 -0.21 12.95
C GLU A 17 -12.86 0.75 11.80
N LYS A 18 -13.55 1.86 12.10
CA LYS A 18 -13.82 2.93 11.12
C LYS A 18 -12.58 3.79 10.80
N GLU A 19 -11.69 4.05 11.75
CA GLU A 19 -10.42 4.76 11.49
C GLU A 19 -9.38 3.89 10.79
N LEU A 20 -9.41 2.55 10.96
CA LEU A 20 -8.54 1.64 10.21
C LEU A 20 -8.87 1.55 8.71
N GLN A 21 -9.91 2.26 8.25
CA GLN A 21 -10.21 2.44 6.84
C GLN A 21 -9.39 3.54 6.15
N GLY A 22 -8.62 4.37 6.88
CA GLY A 22 -8.25 5.65 6.29
C GLY A 22 -6.94 6.27 6.72
N THR A 23 -5.81 5.57 6.75
CA THR A 23 -4.50 6.19 6.50
C THR A 23 -3.46 5.13 6.16
N VAL A 24 -3.26 4.86 4.87
CA VAL A 24 -2.09 4.11 4.41
C VAL A 24 -0.92 5.09 4.30
N SER A 25 0.16 4.84 5.04
CA SER A 25 1.44 5.55 4.86
C SER A 25 2.39 4.63 4.10
N PHE A 26 3.10 5.14 3.10
CA PHE A 26 4.08 4.39 2.31
C PHE A 26 5.07 3.60 3.19
N ARG A 27 5.45 4.16 4.35
CA ARG A 27 6.33 3.48 5.32
C ARG A 27 5.68 2.31 6.04
N LYS A 28 4.36 2.37 6.30
CA LYS A 28 3.60 1.30 6.98
C LYS A 28 3.09 0.23 6.02
N GLY A 29 3.12 0.50 4.71
CA GLY A 29 2.58 -0.40 3.70
C GLY A 29 1.05 -0.45 3.72
N PHE A 30 0.48 -1.27 2.83
CA PHE A 30 -0.94 -1.57 2.74
C PHE A 30 -1.26 -2.78 3.60
N ASN A 31 -2.21 -2.63 4.51
CA ASN A 31 -2.65 -3.70 5.40
C ASN A 31 -4.14 -3.95 5.19
N TYR A 32 -4.55 -5.20 5.03
CA TYR A 32 -5.94 -5.59 4.85
C TYR A 32 -6.29 -6.67 5.86
N SER A 33 -7.49 -6.60 6.40
CA SER A 33 -8.02 -7.57 7.36
C SER A 33 -9.41 -7.97 6.91
N PHE A 34 -9.63 -9.26 6.74
CA PHE A 34 -10.93 -9.86 6.48
C PHE A 34 -11.29 -10.75 7.67
N THR A 35 -12.57 -10.82 7.98
CA THR A 35 -13.11 -11.75 8.98
C THR A 35 -14.15 -12.57 8.26
N GLU A 36 -13.95 -13.88 8.24
CA GLU A 36 -14.82 -14.85 7.57
C GLU A 36 -15.14 -15.95 8.60
N GLY A 37 -16.38 -15.97 9.10
CA GLY A 37 -16.75 -16.85 10.21
C GLY A 37 -15.94 -16.53 11.48
N GLU A 38 -15.26 -17.54 12.03
CA GLU A 38 -14.38 -17.40 13.20
C GLU A 38 -12.93 -17.03 12.83
N HIS A 39 -12.60 -17.01 11.55
CA HIS A 39 -11.23 -16.85 11.09
C HIS A 39 -10.92 -15.43 10.64
N SER A 40 -9.69 -15.01 10.91
CA SER A 40 -9.16 -13.70 10.60
C SER A 40 -8.05 -13.82 9.55
N VAL A 41 -8.25 -13.18 8.40
CA VAL A 41 -7.27 -13.17 7.31
C VAL A 41 -6.63 -11.80 7.24
N TYR A 42 -5.32 -11.72 7.49
CA TYR A 42 -4.56 -10.48 7.50
C TYR A 42 -3.48 -10.48 6.41
N LEU A 43 -3.53 -9.50 5.52
CA LEU A 43 -2.53 -9.27 4.48
C LEU A 43 -1.73 -8.01 4.78
N ASN A 44 -0.42 -8.18 4.93
CA ASN A 44 0.56 -7.10 5.06
C ASN A 44 1.39 -6.97 3.78
N CYS A 45 1.29 -5.82 3.12
CA CYS A 45 2.00 -5.51 1.89
C CYS A 45 2.89 -4.27 2.09
N SER A 46 4.19 -4.45 2.11
CA SER A 46 5.13 -3.34 2.18
C SER A 46 5.25 -2.64 0.83
N ALA A 47 4.93 -1.34 0.78
CA ALA A 47 5.07 -0.53 -0.43
C ALA A 47 6.53 -0.20 -0.80
N VAL A 48 7.46 -0.35 0.15
CA VAL A 48 8.89 0.00 -0.05
C VAL A 48 9.64 -1.11 -0.75
N ASN A 49 9.43 -2.36 -0.31
CA ASN A 49 10.17 -3.50 -0.83
C ASN A 49 9.27 -4.52 -1.52
N GLY A 50 7.95 -4.34 -1.58
CA GLY A 50 7.06 -5.32 -2.23
C GLY A 50 6.93 -6.64 -1.46
N LYS A 51 7.29 -6.70 -0.16
CA LYS A 51 7.03 -7.88 0.68
C LYS A 51 5.55 -7.99 0.98
N GLU A 52 4.98 -9.11 0.60
CA GLU A 52 3.60 -9.50 0.89
C GLU A 52 3.63 -10.66 1.86
N ARG A 53 2.89 -10.54 2.95
CA ARG A 53 2.76 -11.56 3.99
C ARG A 53 1.28 -11.75 4.28
N LEU A 54 0.81 -12.98 4.16
CA LEU A 54 -0.55 -13.37 4.46
C LEU A 54 -0.55 -14.19 5.74
N TYR A 55 -1.43 -13.81 6.65
CA TYR A 55 -1.64 -14.45 7.92
C TYR A 55 -3.10 -14.91 8.00
N VAL A 56 -3.33 -16.09 8.57
CA VAL A 56 -4.65 -16.59 8.93
C VAL A 56 -4.57 -16.93 10.41
N ASP A 57 -5.42 -16.30 11.22
CA ASP A 57 -5.42 -16.45 12.69
C ASP A 57 -4.03 -16.25 13.31
N ASP A 58 -3.39 -15.15 12.91
CA ASP A 58 -2.03 -14.76 13.27
C ASP A 58 -0.90 -15.71 12.81
N ALA A 59 -1.22 -16.84 12.17
CA ALA A 59 -0.25 -17.75 11.59
C ALA A 59 0.14 -17.33 10.17
N LEU A 60 1.44 -17.23 9.87
CA LEU A 60 1.93 -16.89 8.54
C LEU A 60 1.71 -18.06 7.57
N VAL A 61 0.74 -17.92 6.67
CA VAL A 61 0.40 -18.95 5.67
C VAL A 61 1.09 -18.74 4.32
N SER A 62 1.41 -17.49 3.98
CA SER A 62 2.06 -17.19 2.70
C SER A 62 2.98 -15.99 2.81
N LYS A 63 4.11 -16.05 2.11
CA LYS A 63 5.09 -14.97 2.03
C LYS A 63 5.63 -14.88 0.62
N LYS A 64 5.57 -13.69 0.03
CA LYS A 64 6.01 -13.46 -1.34
C LYS A 64 6.67 -12.09 -1.48
N TRP A 65 7.48 -11.97 -2.53
CA TRP A 65 7.94 -10.69 -3.04
C TRP A 65 7.23 -10.38 -4.35
N SER A 66 6.51 -9.26 -4.39
CA SER A 66 5.78 -8.80 -5.57
C SER A 66 5.98 -7.31 -5.79
N PHE A 67 6.51 -6.97 -6.95
CA PHE A 67 6.55 -5.60 -7.49
C PHE A 67 5.52 -5.42 -8.61
N ARG A 68 4.68 -6.43 -8.85
CA ARG A 68 3.66 -6.39 -9.90
C ARG A 68 2.42 -5.67 -9.41
N ARG A 69 1.64 -5.12 -10.34
CA ARG A 69 0.33 -4.51 -10.03
C ARG A 69 -0.70 -5.54 -9.54
N LYS A 70 -0.56 -6.81 -9.90
CA LYS A 70 -1.43 -7.88 -9.40
C LYS A 70 -0.60 -8.94 -8.68
N SER A 71 -1.04 -9.35 -7.50
CA SER A 71 -0.52 -10.49 -6.76
C SER A 71 -1.67 -11.36 -6.27
N ILE A 72 -1.39 -12.66 -6.12
CA ILE A 72 -2.37 -13.67 -5.71
C ILE A 72 -1.69 -14.56 -4.68
N HIS A 73 -2.38 -14.80 -3.57
CA HIS A 73 -2.01 -15.75 -2.52
C HIS A 73 -3.12 -16.79 -2.39
N GLN A 74 -2.80 -18.05 -2.64
CA GLN A 74 -3.70 -19.17 -2.45
C GLN A 74 -3.38 -19.86 -1.12
N PHE A 75 -4.40 -20.26 -0.39
CA PHE A 75 -4.30 -20.98 0.88
C PHE A 75 -5.57 -21.80 1.13
N SER A 76 -5.51 -22.75 2.05
CA SER A 76 -6.64 -23.61 2.41
C SER A 76 -7.03 -23.35 3.86
N MET A 77 -8.33 -23.35 4.14
CA MET A 77 -8.88 -23.13 5.48
C MET A 77 -10.20 -23.91 5.59
N ASP A 78 -10.35 -24.74 6.63
CA ASP A 78 -11.54 -25.58 6.88
C ASP A 78 -12.09 -26.31 5.64
N ASP A 79 -11.22 -27.05 4.95
CA ASP A 79 -11.49 -27.77 3.68
C ASP A 79 -11.82 -26.90 2.44
N ASP A 80 -11.96 -25.59 2.60
CA ASP A 80 -12.22 -24.66 1.51
C ASP A 80 -10.91 -24.05 0.96
N LEU A 81 -10.88 -23.82 -0.36
CA LEU A 81 -9.77 -23.14 -1.03
C LEU A 81 -10.03 -21.64 -1.06
N TYR A 82 -9.13 -20.86 -0.48
CA TYR A 82 -9.19 -19.41 -0.46
C TYR A 82 -8.08 -18.79 -1.31
N GLU A 83 -8.42 -17.65 -1.90
CA GLU A 83 -7.47 -16.81 -2.62
C GLU A 83 -7.61 -15.36 -2.19
N VAL A 84 -6.47 -14.73 -1.92
CA VAL A 84 -6.40 -13.28 -1.70
C VAL A 84 -5.69 -12.66 -2.89
N GLU A 85 -6.43 -11.89 -3.67
CA GLU A 85 -5.91 -11.13 -4.79
C GLU A 85 -5.69 -9.67 -4.39
N LEU A 86 -4.47 -9.18 -4.57
CA LEU A 86 -4.14 -7.77 -4.48
C LEU A 86 -4.02 -7.19 -5.89
N HIS A 87 -4.74 -6.10 -6.14
CA HIS A 87 -4.70 -5.37 -7.40
C HIS A 87 -4.46 -3.87 -7.19
N VAL A 88 -3.33 -3.38 -7.67
CA VAL A 88 -2.96 -1.97 -7.72
C VAL A 88 -3.59 -1.34 -8.96
N VAL A 89 -4.72 -0.68 -8.77
CA VAL A 89 -5.49 -0.02 -9.84
C VAL A 89 -4.73 1.18 -10.38
N ASN A 90 -4.14 1.98 -9.49
CA ASN A 90 -3.42 3.17 -9.88
C ASN A 90 -2.20 3.39 -8.97
N MET A 91 -1.00 3.28 -9.55
CA MET A 91 0.27 3.45 -8.82
C MET A 91 0.52 4.89 -8.39
N LEU A 92 0.01 5.88 -9.14
CA LEU A 92 0.21 7.30 -8.82
C LEU A 92 -0.63 7.73 -7.61
N THR A 93 -1.88 7.28 -7.55
CA THR A 93 -2.77 7.54 -6.40
C THR A 93 -2.61 6.51 -5.29
N GLY A 94 -1.84 5.44 -5.54
CA GLY A 94 -1.71 4.27 -4.67
C GLY A 94 -3.05 3.60 -4.37
N GLU A 95 -3.96 3.60 -5.34
CA GLU A 95 -5.23 2.90 -5.23
C GLU A 95 -5.02 1.40 -5.40
N THR A 96 -5.52 0.65 -4.44
CA THR A 96 -5.29 -0.78 -4.27
C THR A 96 -6.57 -1.46 -3.82
N HIS A 97 -6.93 -2.54 -4.49
CA HIS A 97 -8.09 -3.36 -4.20
C HIS A 97 -7.59 -4.71 -3.74
N CYS A 98 -8.00 -5.15 -2.56
CA CYS A 98 -7.70 -6.46 -2.03
C CYS A 98 -9.00 -7.27 -2.02
N THR A 99 -8.99 -8.42 -2.67
CA THR A 99 -10.16 -9.24 -2.89
C THR A 99 -9.95 -10.61 -2.27
N LEU A 100 -10.92 -11.06 -1.48
CA LEU A 100 -10.99 -12.42 -0.95
C LEU A 100 -11.95 -13.24 -1.82
N ILE A 101 -11.47 -14.40 -2.26
CA ILE A 101 -12.17 -15.35 -3.10
C ILE A 101 -12.20 -16.68 -2.36
N LYS A 102 -13.35 -17.35 -2.34
CA LYS A 102 -13.55 -18.68 -1.72
C LYS A 102 -14.07 -19.63 -2.79
N ASN A 103 -13.36 -20.72 -3.05
CA ASN A 103 -13.70 -21.73 -4.06
C ASN A 103 -14.01 -21.10 -5.44
N GLY A 104 -13.27 -20.08 -5.83
CA GLY A 104 -13.49 -19.32 -7.08
C GLY A 104 -14.63 -18.30 -7.05
N VAL A 105 -15.36 -18.18 -5.93
CA VAL A 105 -16.43 -17.20 -5.74
C VAL A 105 -15.92 -15.97 -5.00
N HIS A 106 -16.21 -14.78 -5.53
CA HIS A 106 -15.88 -13.51 -4.91
C HIS A 106 -16.64 -13.32 -3.60
N VAL A 107 -15.91 -13.16 -2.49
CA VAL A 107 -16.52 -12.97 -1.16
C VAL A 107 -16.57 -11.50 -0.81
N LYS A 108 -15.41 -10.82 -0.85
CA LYS A 108 -15.30 -9.45 -0.37
C LYS A 108 -14.13 -8.72 -1.04
N THR A 109 -14.31 -7.43 -1.31
CA THR A 109 -13.21 -6.55 -1.74
C THR A 109 -13.08 -5.36 -0.80
N LEU A 110 -11.86 -5.12 -0.32
CA LEU A 110 -11.47 -3.92 0.41
C LEU A 110 -10.66 -3.01 -0.49
N LYS A 111 -11.08 -1.74 -0.59
CA LYS A 111 -10.38 -0.72 -1.38
C LYS A 111 -9.64 0.21 -0.45
N LYS A 112 -8.36 0.47 -0.75
CA LYS A 112 -7.54 1.47 -0.05
C LYS A 112 -6.84 2.36 -1.06
N ALA A 113 -6.79 3.65 -0.76
CA ALA A 113 -6.09 4.65 -1.55
C ALA A 113 -5.20 5.51 -0.64
N LEU A 114 -4.16 6.11 -1.21
CA LEU A 114 -3.36 7.08 -0.48
C LEU A 114 -4.12 8.39 -0.34
N LYS A 115 -3.93 9.06 0.82
CA LYS A 115 -4.50 10.38 1.09
C LYS A 115 -4.08 11.37 0.00
N LYS A 116 -5.02 12.18 -0.50
CA LYS A 116 -4.81 13.18 -1.56
C LYS A 116 -3.59 14.09 -1.33
N SER A 117 -3.29 14.43 -0.08
CA SER A 117 -2.12 15.26 0.29
C SER A 117 -0.76 14.61 0.03
N ARG A 118 -0.69 13.29 -0.21
CA ARG A 118 0.52 12.54 -0.56
C ARG A 118 0.50 11.98 -1.97
N GLN A 119 -0.55 12.27 -2.74
CA GLN A 119 -0.59 11.93 -4.15
C GLN A 119 0.35 12.89 -4.88
N LEU A 120 1.25 12.35 -5.69
CA LEU A 120 2.11 13.17 -6.54
C LEU A 120 1.20 13.95 -7.50
N ASN A 121 1.14 15.26 -7.33
CA ASN A 121 0.38 16.08 -8.26
C ASN A 121 1.10 16.02 -9.62
N LYS A 122 0.39 15.52 -10.64
CA LYS A 122 0.90 15.37 -12.00
C LYS A 122 1.41 16.71 -12.53
N ASP A 123 0.77 17.82 -12.14
CA ASP A 123 1.15 19.16 -12.57
C ASP A 123 2.48 19.60 -11.95
N ILE A 124 2.73 19.26 -10.68
CA ILE A 124 4.00 19.56 -10.02
C ILE A 124 5.12 18.71 -10.63
N LEU A 125 4.87 17.41 -10.83
CA LEU A 125 5.86 16.50 -11.41
C LEU A 125 6.22 16.89 -12.86
N TRP A 126 5.24 17.31 -13.65
CA TRP A 126 5.41 17.76 -15.02
C TRP A 126 6.29 19.01 -15.13
N TRP A 127 6.22 19.93 -14.17
CA TRP A 127 7.09 21.12 -14.14
C TRP A 127 8.44 20.86 -13.46
N PHE A 128 8.50 19.94 -12.49
CA PHE A 128 9.72 19.66 -11.74
C PHE A 128 10.79 18.95 -12.58
N ILE A 129 10.39 17.95 -13.39
CA ILE A 129 11.32 17.17 -14.25
C ILE A 129 12.10 18.07 -15.23
N PRO A 130 11.47 18.92 -16.06
CA PRO A 130 12.20 19.80 -16.98
C PRO A 130 13.00 20.86 -16.23
N SER A 131 12.50 21.38 -15.10
CA SER A 131 13.23 22.36 -14.28
C SER A 131 14.56 21.79 -13.77
N CYS A 132 14.56 20.57 -13.22
CA CYS A 132 15.79 19.91 -12.79
C CYS A 132 16.75 19.65 -13.96
N PHE A 133 16.24 19.32 -15.15
CA PHE A 133 17.07 19.12 -16.33
C PHE A 133 17.78 20.41 -16.76
N VAL A 134 17.07 21.55 -16.78
CA VAL A 134 17.65 22.86 -17.11
C VAL A 134 18.69 23.29 -16.08
N VAL A 135 18.39 23.14 -14.79
CA VAL A 135 19.33 23.46 -13.70
C VAL A 135 20.57 22.56 -13.77
N GLY A 136 20.39 21.27 -14.00
CA GLY A 136 21.48 20.31 -14.17
C GLY A 136 22.36 20.63 -15.39
N ALA A 137 21.75 20.98 -16.52
CA ALA A 137 22.46 21.36 -17.74
C ALA A 137 23.27 22.65 -17.57
N LEU A 138 22.71 23.68 -16.93
CA LEU A 138 23.42 24.92 -16.61
C LEU A 138 24.61 24.67 -15.68
N CYS A 139 24.39 23.87 -14.63
CA CYS A 139 25.44 23.53 -13.67
C CYS A 139 26.57 22.74 -14.35
N GLY A 140 26.23 21.76 -15.19
CA GLY A 140 27.20 21.00 -15.97
C GLY A 140 27.98 21.87 -16.96
N PHE A 141 27.32 22.77 -17.67
CA PHE A 141 27.96 23.70 -18.61
C PHE A 141 28.95 24.63 -17.90
N LEU A 142 28.57 25.18 -16.75
CA LEU A 142 29.46 26.01 -15.93
C LEU A 142 30.66 25.20 -15.40
N ALA A 143 30.45 23.97 -14.96
CA ALA A 143 31.53 23.11 -14.48
C ALA A 143 32.58 22.83 -15.56
N VAL A 144 32.15 22.56 -16.81
CA VAL A 144 33.07 22.38 -17.95
C VAL A 144 33.86 23.65 -18.24
N ASN A 145 33.22 24.82 -18.23
CA ASN A 145 33.91 26.09 -18.45
C ASN A 145 34.96 26.39 -17.36
N VAL A 146 34.62 26.15 -16.09
CA VAL A 146 35.58 26.31 -14.99
C VAL A 146 36.74 25.33 -15.10
N PHE A 147 36.46 24.08 -15.48
CA PHE A 147 37.49 23.08 -15.72
C PHE A 147 38.44 23.49 -16.85
N PHE A 148 37.89 23.97 -17.97
CA PHE A 148 38.69 24.45 -19.10
C PHE A 148 39.53 25.68 -18.74
N MET A 149 39.04 26.55 -17.85
CA MET A 149 39.81 27.71 -17.38
C MET A 149 40.94 27.34 -16.41
N LEU A 150 40.80 26.24 -15.66
CA LEU A 150 41.82 25.78 -14.69
C LEU A 150 42.88 24.86 -15.29
N PHE A 151 42.53 24.09 -16.34
CA PHE A 151 43.39 23.05 -16.91
C PHE A 151 43.58 23.15 -18.43
N GLY A 152 42.95 24.14 -19.07
CA GLY A 152 43.11 24.43 -20.50
C GLY A 152 44.14 25.53 -20.73
N GLU A 153 45.39 25.25 -20.37
CA GLU A 153 46.60 25.84 -20.98
C GLU A 153 47.35 24.72 -21.72
#